data_AF-A0A803N8P3-F1
#
_entry.id   AF-A0A803N8P3-F1
#
_cell.length_a   1.000
_cell.length_b   1.000
_cell.length_c   1.000
_cell.angle_alpha   90.00
_cell.angle_beta   90.00
_cell.angle_gamma   90.00
#
_symmetry.space_group_name_H-M   'P 1'
#
loop_
_entity.id
_entity.type
_entity.pdbx_description
1 polymer ?
#
loop_
_entity_poly.entity_id
_entity_poly.type
_entity_poly.pdbx_seq_one_letter_code
_entity_poly.pdbx_strand_id
1 'polypeptide(L)'
;FDVTEISEDSQEDLEGLDALALHIANLLSTEPADVKLGIGGFSMGAVVGLYSASCFAVGKYANGNFYTINLRAIVGLSGWLPGARSLRNKMGGSNDAARRAASLPIFLRHGKSDEVVAYRFGEKFAQALTSAGFRNLTFKNFDGLGHYTIPMETASYYC
;
A
#
# COMPACT_ATOMS: atom_id res chain seq x y z
N PHE A 1 -11.72 10.30 2.23
CA PHE A 1 -10.81 10.17 1.10
C PHE A 1 -11.61 10.16 -0.16
N ASP A 2 -11.48 11.23 -0.93
CA ASP A 2 -12.09 11.36 -2.25
C ASP A 2 -10.97 11.49 -3.29
N VAL A 3 -11.15 10.79 -4.41
CA VAL A 3 -10.17 10.76 -5.50
C VAL A 3 -10.82 11.52 -6.65
N THR A 4 -10.53 12.81 -6.72
CA THR A 4 -11.08 13.68 -7.76
C THR A 4 -10.41 13.44 -9.11
N GLU A 5 -9.13 13.07 -9.12
CA GLU A 5 -8.39 12.69 -10.32
C GLU A 5 -7.22 11.76 -9.95
N ILE A 6 -6.99 10.69 -10.75
CA ILE A 6 -5.80 9.84 -10.61
C ILE A 6 -4.66 10.49 -11.39
N SER A 7 -3.94 11.40 -10.74
CA SER A 7 -2.77 12.07 -11.31
C SER A 7 -1.61 12.11 -10.31
N GLU A 8 -0.39 12.34 -10.82
CA GLU A 8 0.81 12.39 -9.98
C GLU A 8 0.90 13.66 -9.12
N ASP A 9 0.13 14.69 -9.50
CA ASP A 9 0.13 16.01 -8.86
C ASP A 9 -1.21 16.33 -8.18
N SER A 10 -2.14 15.35 -8.10
CA SER A 10 -3.40 15.53 -7.39
C SER A 10 -3.12 15.87 -5.92
N GLN A 11 -3.74 16.94 -5.42
CA GLN A 11 -3.61 17.32 -4.01
C GLN A 11 -4.18 16.20 -3.13
N GLU A 12 -3.28 15.57 -2.37
CA GLU A 12 -3.63 14.38 -1.60
C GLU A 12 -4.47 14.75 -0.37
N ASP A 13 -5.64 14.12 -0.23
CA ASP A 13 -6.42 14.13 1.01
C ASP A 13 -5.76 13.21 2.06
N LEU A 14 -4.58 13.66 2.55
CA LEU A 14 -3.81 12.96 3.58
C LEU A 14 -4.59 12.83 4.89
N GLU A 15 -5.46 13.79 5.20
CA GLU A 15 -6.34 13.74 6.37
C GLU A 15 -7.34 12.58 6.24
N GLY A 16 -7.96 12.44 5.06
CA GLY A 16 -8.83 11.31 4.76
C GLY A 16 -8.11 9.97 4.76
N LEU A 17 -6.85 9.91 4.28
CA LEU A 17 -6.04 8.70 4.34
C LEU A 17 -5.65 8.33 5.78
N ASP A 18 -5.27 9.31 6.60
CA ASP A 18 -5.03 9.11 8.03
C ASP A 18 -6.28 8.60 8.75
N ALA A 19 -7.45 9.19 8.46
CA ALA A 19 -8.72 8.76 9.04
C ALA A 19 -9.08 7.32 8.67
N LEU A 20 -8.91 6.93 7.40
CA LEU A 20 -9.17 5.57 6.94
C LEU A 20 -8.16 4.57 7.51
N ALA A 21 -6.87 4.90 7.51
CA ALA A 21 -5.84 4.04 8.08
C ALA A 21 -6.01 3.86 9.59
N LEU A 22 -6.41 4.92 10.30
CA LEU A 22 -6.75 4.85 11.73
C LEU A 22 -7.99 3.98 11.95
N HIS A 23 -9.01 4.11 11.10
CA HIS A 23 -10.20 3.27 11.19
C HIS A 23 -9.85 1.78 11.04
N ILE A 24 -9.06 1.42 10.02
CA ILE A 24 -8.59 0.04 9.83
C ILE A 24 -7.72 -0.40 11.02
N ALA A 25 -6.83 0.47 11.51
CA ALA A 25 -6.01 0.16 12.66
C ALA A 25 -6.85 -0.17 13.91
N ASN A 26 -7.95 0.56 14.13
CA ASN A 26 -8.87 0.30 15.23
C ASN A 26 -9.65 -1.01 15.06
N LEU A 27 -9.94 -1.44 13.83
CA LEU A 27 -10.52 -2.77 13.60
C LEU A 27 -9.51 -3.85 13.97
N LEU A 28 -8.28 -3.71 13.47
CA LEU A 28 -7.20 -4.68 13.70
C LEU A 28 -6.74 -4.74 15.16
N SER A 29 -6.91 -3.67 15.95
CA SER A 29 -6.52 -3.64 17.37
C SER A 29 -7.40 -4.50 18.28
N THR A 30 -8.55 -4.96 17.78
CA THR A 30 -9.46 -5.84 18.51
C THR A 30 -9.06 -7.31 18.45
N GLU A 31 -8.12 -7.65 17.57
CA GLU A 31 -7.62 -9.00 17.43
C GLU A 31 -6.70 -9.40 18.60
N PRO A 32 -6.67 -10.68 19.01
CA PRO A 32 -5.73 -11.19 19.99
C PRO A 32 -4.26 -10.93 19.62
N ALA A 33 -3.38 -10.80 20.63
CA ALA A 33 -1.99 -10.40 20.44
C ALA A 33 -1.13 -11.38 19.61
N ASP A 34 -1.54 -12.65 19.51
CA ASP A 34 -0.88 -13.70 18.74
C ASP A 34 -1.36 -13.77 17.27
N VAL A 35 -2.42 -13.04 16.92
CA VAL A 35 -2.93 -12.96 15.54
C VAL A 35 -2.01 -12.09 14.68
N LYS A 36 -1.70 -12.59 13.47
CA LYS A 36 -0.93 -11.85 12.47
C LYS A 36 -1.87 -10.98 11.64
N LEU A 37 -1.60 -9.68 11.62
CA LEU A 37 -2.46 -8.69 11.00
C LEU A 37 -1.94 -8.31 9.61
N GLY A 38 -2.82 -8.24 8.63
CA GLY A 38 -2.49 -7.79 7.28
C GLY A 38 -3.63 -6.98 6.68
N ILE A 39 -3.31 -6.14 5.69
CA ILE A 39 -4.30 -5.32 5.00
C ILE A 39 -4.28 -5.66 3.52
N GLY A 40 -5.45 -6.00 2.98
CA GLY A 40 -5.67 -6.25 1.56
C GLY A 40 -6.64 -5.25 0.97
N GLY A 41 -6.47 -4.88 -0.29
CA GLY A 41 -7.43 -4.03 -0.98
C GLY A 41 -7.30 -4.04 -2.49
N PHE A 42 -8.40 -3.65 -3.15
CA PHE A 42 -8.50 -3.45 -4.59
C PHE A 42 -8.73 -1.96 -4.88
N SER A 43 -8.11 -1.44 -5.95
CA SER A 43 -8.26 -0.05 -6.38
C SER A 43 -7.95 0.92 -5.23
N MET A 44 -8.89 1.79 -4.86
CA MET A 44 -8.76 2.69 -3.71
C MET A 44 -8.48 1.95 -2.38
N GLY A 45 -8.98 0.73 -2.21
CA GLY A 45 -8.65 -0.08 -1.03
C GLY A 45 -7.17 -0.46 -0.96
N ALA A 46 -6.54 -0.70 -2.13
CA ALA A 46 -5.11 -0.96 -2.21
C ALA A 46 -4.32 0.27 -1.74
N VAL A 47 -4.74 1.48 -2.16
CA VAL A 47 -4.15 2.75 -1.73
C VAL A 47 -4.11 2.84 -0.21
N VAL A 48 -5.21 2.56 0.48
CA VAL A 48 -5.30 2.64 1.94
C VAL A 48 -4.41 1.60 2.63
N GLY A 49 -4.35 0.37 2.11
CA GLY A 49 -3.46 -0.67 2.65
C GLY A 49 -1.99 -0.27 2.54
N LEU A 50 -1.60 0.36 1.44
CA LEU A 50 -0.23 0.74 1.16
C LEU A 50 0.18 2.04 1.86
N TYR A 51 -0.77 2.95 2.05
CA TYR A 51 -0.62 4.08 2.95
C TYR A 51 -0.37 3.59 4.38
N SER A 52 -1.15 2.61 4.85
CA SER A 52 -0.96 1.97 6.16
C SER A 52 0.42 1.30 6.28
N ALA A 53 0.92 0.67 5.21
CA ALA A 53 2.28 0.12 5.14
C ALA A 53 3.36 1.19 5.37
N SER A 54 3.15 2.37 4.77
CA SER A 54 4.03 3.53 4.91
C SER A 54 4.00 4.09 6.33
N CYS A 55 2.81 4.22 6.92
CA CYS A 55 2.65 4.64 8.32
C CYS A 55 3.28 3.64 9.30
N PHE A 56 3.13 2.35 9.07
CA PHE A 56 3.79 1.29 9.85
C PHE A 56 5.32 1.40 9.74
N ALA A 57 5.84 1.56 8.53
CA ALA A 57 7.27 1.72 8.32
C ALA A 57 7.80 2.94 9.08
N VAL A 58 7.20 4.11 8.89
CA VAL A 58 7.60 5.35 9.60
C VAL A 58 7.33 5.25 11.12
N GLY A 59 6.32 4.48 11.54
CA GLY A 59 5.81 4.39 12.91
C GLY A 59 4.80 5.47 13.26
N LYS A 60 4.36 6.28 12.29
CA LYS A 60 3.45 7.42 12.47
C LYS A 60 2.54 7.63 11.26
N TYR A 61 1.36 8.18 11.52
CA TYR A 61 0.48 8.80 10.54
C TYR A 61 1.06 10.12 10.00
N ALA A 62 0.49 10.68 8.93
CA ALA A 62 0.96 11.95 8.39
C ALA A 62 0.74 13.12 9.37
N ASN A 63 -0.33 13.07 10.17
CA ASN A 63 -0.61 14.02 11.25
C ASN A 63 0.34 13.90 12.46
N GLY A 64 1.27 12.94 12.47
CA GLY A 64 2.28 12.77 13.51
C GLY A 64 1.89 11.85 14.67
N ASN A 65 0.63 11.37 14.73
CA ASN A 65 0.21 10.36 15.70
C ASN A 65 0.91 9.03 15.46
N PHE A 66 1.10 8.23 16.51
CA PHE A 66 1.77 6.93 16.39
C PHE A 66 0.90 5.89 15.68
N TYR A 67 1.51 5.14 14.77
CA TYR A 67 0.90 3.98 14.14
C TYR A 67 1.23 2.74 14.98
N THR A 68 0.23 2.18 15.68
CA THR A 68 0.44 1.16 16.73
C THR A 68 0.29 -0.27 16.24
N ILE A 69 -0.24 -0.48 15.03
CA ILE A 69 -0.52 -1.82 14.51
C ILE A 69 0.74 -2.44 13.92
N ASN A 70 1.04 -3.67 14.34
CA ASN A 70 2.16 -4.45 13.83
C ASN A 70 1.76 -5.25 12.58
N LEU A 71 1.87 -4.62 11.41
CA LEU A 71 1.50 -5.23 10.14
C LEU A 71 2.48 -6.35 9.74
N ARG A 72 1.92 -7.45 9.25
CA ARG A 72 2.64 -8.66 8.83
C ARG A 72 2.61 -8.90 7.33
N ALA A 73 1.66 -8.33 6.61
CA ALA A 73 1.59 -8.39 5.15
C ALA A 73 0.66 -7.32 4.58
N ILE A 74 0.91 -6.92 3.33
CA ILE A 74 0.02 -6.08 2.52
C ILE A 74 -0.26 -6.75 1.19
N VAL A 75 -1.52 -6.65 0.73
CA VAL A 75 -1.92 -7.05 -0.62
C VAL A 75 -2.63 -5.88 -1.30
N GLY A 76 -2.12 -5.43 -2.45
CA GLY A 76 -2.73 -4.38 -3.26
C GLY A 76 -3.02 -4.86 -4.68
N LEU A 77 -4.27 -4.75 -5.11
CA LEU A 77 -4.71 -5.15 -6.45
C LEU A 77 -5.20 -3.92 -7.24
N SER A 78 -4.73 -3.73 -8.46
CA SER A 78 -5.11 -2.63 -9.36
C SER A 78 -5.12 -1.24 -8.68
N GLY A 79 -4.12 -0.99 -7.83
CA GLY A 79 -4.01 0.22 -7.02
C GLY A 79 -3.03 1.25 -7.57
N TRP A 80 -2.89 2.36 -6.84
CA TRP A 80 -1.83 3.35 -7.06
C TRP A 80 -1.32 3.86 -5.70
N LEU A 81 -0.33 4.77 -5.72
CA LEU A 81 0.16 5.40 -4.50
C LEU A 81 0.12 6.92 -4.60
N PRO A 82 -0.71 7.58 -3.77
CA PRO A 82 -0.55 8.99 -3.49
C PRO A 82 0.75 9.22 -2.73
N GLY A 83 1.51 10.25 -3.11
CA GLY A 83 2.61 10.75 -2.29
C GLY A 83 3.93 10.01 -2.45
N ALA A 84 4.09 9.26 -3.55
CA ALA A 84 5.28 8.48 -3.87
C ALA A 84 6.61 9.23 -3.65
N ARG A 85 6.65 10.53 -3.99
CA ARG A 85 7.84 11.39 -3.83
C ARG A 85 8.13 11.73 -2.36
N SER A 86 7.08 11.92 -1.56
CA SER A 86 7.16 12.26 -0.13
C SER A 86 7.57 11.06 0.72
N LEU A 87 7.18 9.84 0.31
CA LEU A 87 7.45 8.60 1.03
C LEU A 87 8.95 8.39 1.30
N ARG A 88 9.80 8.55 0.29
CA ARG A 88 11.26 8.41 0.46
C ARG A 88 11.82 9.38 1.49
N ASN A 89 11.37 10.64 1.46
CA ASN A 89 11.86 11.67 2.38
C ASN A 89 11.45 11.35 3.83
N LYS A 90 10.23 10.83 4.04
CA LYS A 90 9.75 10.39 5.37
C LYS A 90 10.52 9.18 5.91
N MET A 91 11.00 8.32 5.03
CA MET A 91 11.76 7.10 5.37
C MET A 91 13.24 7.36 5.68
N GLY A 92 13.83 8.43 5.13
CA GLY A 92 15.29 8.66 5.08
C GLY A 92 16.01 9.00 6.38
N GLY A 93 15.37 8.91 7.56
CA GLY A 93 15.95 9.40 8.83
C GLY A 93 16.01 8.40 9.99
N SER A 94 15.41 7.21 9.88
CA SER A 94 15.32 6.26 11.00
C SER A 94 15.70 4.83 10.60
N ASN A 95 16.67 4.26 11.32
CA ASN A 95 17.10 2.86 11.15
C ASN A 95 15.96 1.87 11.40
N ASP A 96 15.06 2.17 12.35
CA ASP A 96 13.92 1.32 12.65
C ASP A 96 12.89 1.37 11.54
N ALA A 97 12.68 2.55 10.94
CA ALA A 97 11.78 2.67 9.80
C ALA A 97 12.29 1.87 8.59
N ALA A 98 13.59 1.99 8.29
CA ALA A 98 14.22 1.21 7.22
C ALA A 98 14.08 -0.31 7.46
N ARG A 99 14.25 -0.77 8.71
CA ARG A 99 14.08 -2.20 9.08
C ARG A 99 12.63 -2.67 8.89
N ARG A 100 11.65 -1.88 9.33
CA ARG A 100 10.22 -2.22 9.16
C ARG A 100 9.82 -2.26 7.69
N ALA A 101 10.21 -1.26 6.89
CA ALA A 101 9.94 -1.28 5.44
C ALA A 101 10.60 -2.48 4.74
N ALA A 102 11.87 -2.77 5.03
CA ALA A 102 12.59 -3.84 4.36
C ALA A 102 12.02 -5.24 4.66
N SER A 103 11.41 -5.42 5.84
CA SER A 103 10.89 -6.73 6.29
C SER A 103 9.42 -6.97 5.95
N LEU A 104 8.60 -5.92 5.80
CA LEU A 104 7.18 -6.04 5.52
C LEU A 104 6.93 -6.67 4.13
N PRO A 105 6.32 -7.87 4.03
CA PRO A 105 5.92 -8.45 2.76
C PRO A 105 4.79 -7.64 2.11
N ILE A 106 4.99 -7.24 0.86
CA ILE A 106 3.99 -6.52 0.05
C ILE A 106 3.80 -7.26 -1.27
N PHE A 107 2.55 -7.64 -1.56
CA PHE A 107 2.14 -8.25 -2.81
C PHE A 107 1.28 -7.28 -3.60
N LEU A 108 1.74 -6.91 -4.78
CA LEU A 108 1.03 -6.03 -5.70
C LEU A 108 0.68 -6.77 -6.97
N ARG A 109 -0.54 -6.56 -7.46
CA ARG A 109 -0.99 -7.10 -8.75
C ARG A 109 -1.70 -6.02 -9.55
N HIS A 110 -1.53 -6.03 -10.87
CA HIS A 110 -2.16 -5.02 -11.74
C HIS A 110 -2.39 -5.57 -13.14
N GLY A 111 -3.56 -5.30 -13.71
CA GLY A 111 -3.87 -5.64 -15.10
C GLY A 111 -3.25 -4.67 -16.10
N LYS A 112 -2.64 -5.17 -17.18
CA LYS A 112 -2.06 -4.29 -18.22
C LYS A 112 -3.12 -3.57 -19.06
N SER A 113 -4.34 -4.07 -19.07
CA SER A 113 -5.48 -3.50 -19.78
C SER A 113 -6.40 -2.71 -18.86
N ASP A 114 -5.96 -2.41 -17.62
CA ASP A 114 -6.72 -1.63 -16.64
C ASP A 114 -6.99 -0.21 -17.17
N GLU A 115 -8.26 0.01 -17.47
CA GLU A 115 -8.81 1.21 -18.10
C GLU A 115 -9.18 2.31 -17.09
N VAL A 116 -9.21 1.99 -15.79
CA VAL A 116 -9.57 2.92 -14.72
C VAL A 116 -8.30 3.43 -14.03
N VAL A 117 -7.44 2.51 -13.60
CA VAL A 117 -6.13 2.80 -13.01
C VAL A 117 -5.08 2.29 -13.98
N ALA A 118 -4.63 3.16 -14.89
CA ALA A 118 -3.67 2.78 -15.91
C ALA A 118 -2.46 2.05 -15.32
N TYR A 119 -2.08 0.90 -15.89
CA TYR A 119 -0.99 0.01 -15.43
C TYR A 119 0.32 0.74 -15.09
N ARG A 120 0.66 1.81 -15.83
CA ARG A 120 1.82 2.68 -15.58
C ARG A 120 1.87 3.23 -14.16
N PHE A 121 0.72 3.47 -13.53
CA PHE A 121 0.63 3.93 -12.16
C PHE A 121 1.03 2.83 -11.17
N GLY A 122 0.63 1.58 -11.42
CA GLY A 122 1.07 0.41 -10.66
C GLY A 122 2.59 0.20 -10.75
N GLU A 123 3.18 0.37 -11.93
CA GLU A 123 4.64 0.25 -12.12
C GLU A 123 5.43 1.33 -11.39
N LYS A 124 5.07 2.61 -11.61
CA LYS A 124 5.70 3.74 -10.92
C LYS A 124 5.58 3.60 -9.40
N PHE A 125 4.44 3.08 -8.96
CA PHE A 125 4.21 2.83 -7.57
C PHE A 125 5.13 1.73 -6.99
N ALA A 126 5.23 0.57 -7.64
CA ALA A 126 6.16 -0.47 -7.21
C ALA A 126 7.62 0.04 -7.13
N GLN A 127 8.01 0.90 -8.08
CA GLN A 127 9.32 1.57 -8.08
C GLN A 127 9.47 2.54 -6.89
N ALA A 128 8.44 3.31 -6.55
CA ALA A 128 8.44 4.22 -5.42
C ALA A 128 8.61 3.50 -4.08
N LEU A 129 7.89 2.39 -3.87
CA LEU A 129 8.05 1.54 -2.68
C LEU A 129 9.47 0.98 -2.58
N THR A 130 9.98 0.43 -3.68
CA THR A 130 11.35 -0.10 -3.74
C THR A 130 12.36 0.98 -3.38
N SER A 131 12.20 2.19 -3.94
CA SER A 131 13.06 3.35 -3.68
C SER A 131 12.94 3.88 -2.24
N ALA A 132 11.80 3.65 -1.58
CA ALA A 132 11.57 4.00 -0.18
C ALA A 132 12.09 2.94 0.81
N GLY A 133 12.65 1.82 0.32
CA GLY A 133 13.27 0.79 1.14
C GLY A 133 12.38 -0.43 1.41
N PHE A 134 11.21 -0.54 0.78
CA PHE A 134 10.40 -1.76 0.82
C PHE A 134 11.03 -2.82 -0.09
N ARG A 135 11.84 -3.69 0.50
CA ARG A 135 12.63 -4.69 -0.23
C ARG A 135 11.90 -6.01 -0.42
N ASN A 136 10.93 -6.33 0.44
CA ASN A 136 10.13 -7.54 0.35
C ASN A 136 8.85 -7.27 -0.47
N LEU A 137 9.03 -6.84 -1.71
CA LEU A 137 7.97 -6.43 -2.63
C LEU A 137 7.88 -7.39 -3.82
N THR A 138 6.70 -7.93 -4.08
CA THR A 138 6.39 -8.70 -5.29
C THR A 138 5.35 -7.95 -6.11
N PHE A 139 5.69 -7.55 -7.34
CA PHE A 139 4.75 -6.96 -8.29
C PHE A 139 4.51 -7.93 -9.45
N LYS A 140 3.26 -8.38 -9.65
CA LYS A 140 2.87 -9.24 -10.76
C LYS A 140 1.89 -8.51 -11.68
N ASN A 141 2.03 -8.70 -12.98
CA ASN A 141 1.13 -8.13 -13.98
C ASN A 141 0.34 -9.22 -14.70
N PHE A 142 -0.83 -8.85 -15.24
CA PHE A 142 -1.71 -9.74 -15.98
C PHE A 142 -2.04 -9.13 -17.34
N ASP A 143 -1.66 -9.82 -18.42
CA ASP A 143 -1.98 -9.41 -19.78
C ASP A 143 -3.49 -9.56 -20.04
N GLY A 144 -4.11 -8.53 -20.64
CA GLY A 144 -5.55 -8.54 -20.96
C GLY A 144 -6.50 -8.33 -19.78
N LEU A 145 -5.99 -8.24 -18.55
CA LEU A 145 -6.80 -7.96 -17.37
C LEU A 145 -7.12 -6.46 -17.28
N GLY A 146 -8.41 -6.13 -17.18
CA GLY A 146 -8.94 -4.77 -16.97
C GLY A 146 -9.09 -4.42 -15.48
N HIS A 147 -9.94 -3.44 -15.15
CA HIS A 147 -10.16 -3.03 -13.75
C HIS A 147 -11.10 -3.97 -12.97
N TYR A 148 -10.74 -5.24 -12.85
CA TYR A 148 -11.47 -6.24 -12.07
C TYR A 148 -10.51 -7.34 -11.60
N THR A 149 -10.98 -8.16 -10.65
CA THR A 149 -10.18 -9.29 -10.14
C THR A 149 -10.57 -10.60 -10.82
N ILE A 150 -9.58 -11.49 -11.01
CA ILE A 150 -9.81 -12.85 -11.50
C ILE A 150 -9.31 -13.88 -10.49
N PRO A 151 -9.86 -15.12 -10.46
CA PRO A 151 -9.39 -16.15 -9.53
C PRO A 151 -7.89 -16.47 -9.63
N MET A 152 -7.28 -16.33 -10.81
CA MET A 152 -5.82 -16.45 -10.98
C MET A 152 -5.03 -15.33 -10.29
N GLU A 153 -5.65 -14.18 -10.07
CA GLU A 153 -5.09 -13.06 -9.32
C GLU A 153 -5.17 -13.29 -7.80
N THR A 154 -6.03 -14.18 -7.33
CA THR A 154 -6.13 -14.52 -5.89
C THR A 154 -5.52 -15.88 -5.57
N ALA A 155 -5.32 -16.75 -6.57
CA ALA A 155 -4.65 -18.02 -6.41
C ALA A 155 -3.12 -17.87 -6.36
N SER A 156 -2.49 -18.53 -5.38
CA SER A 156 -1.07 -18.85 -5.39
C SER A 156 -0.89 -20.20 -6.09
N TYR A 157 -0.86 -20.21 -7.42
CA TYR A 157 -0.26 -21.36 -8.10
C TYR A 157 1.25 -21.28 -7.83
N TYR A 158 1.75 -22.25 -7.07
CA TYR A 158 3.17 -22.53 -6.91
C TYR A 158 3.77 -22.72 -8.31
N CYS A 159 4.73 -21.86 -8.67
CA CYS A 159 5.78 -22.17 -9.63
C CYS A 159 7.10 -22.14 -8.86
#